data_AF-A0A6B2TCZ0-F1
#
_entry.id   AF-A0A6B2TCZ0-F1
#
_cell.length_a   1.000
_cell.length_b   1.000
_cell.length_c   1.000
_cell.angle_alpha   90.00
_cell.angle_beta   90.00
_cell.angle_gamma   90.00
#
_symmetry.space_group_name_H-M   'P 1'
#
loop_
_entity.id
_entity.type
_entity.pdbx_description
1 polymer ?
#
loop_
_entity_poly.entity_id
_entity_poly.type
_entity_poly.pdbx_seq_one_letter_code
_entity_poly.pdbx_strand_id
1 'polypeptide(L)'
;MGGQRWVVAVGEGRGADLVPLGSDALPAGPAVREPDLAEAVRSRPDVDRWVWRSTAEIYPRLLAAGVRVPRCYDIEAAELLLLGHEGRLGEP
;
A
#
# COMPACT_ATOMS: atom_id res chain seq x y z
N MET A 1 12.34 -16.58 -5.60
CA MET A 1 11.01 -16.62 -4.95
C MET A 1 10.55 -15.20 -4.74
N GLY A 2 9.42 -14.81 -5.32
CA GLY A 2 8.88 -13.47 -5.12
C GLY A 2 8.33 -13.35 -3.69
N GLY A 3 8.77 -12.32 -2.98
CA GLY A 3 8.27 -12.00 -1.63
C GLY A 3 6.77 -11.74 -1.58
N GLN A 4 6.16 -11.89 -0.39
CA GLN A 4 4.72 -11.63 -0.22
C GLN A 4 4.40 -10.15 -0.49
N ARG A 5 3.26 -9.91 -1.13
CA ARG A 5 2.78 -8.57 -1.48
C ARG A 5 1.38 -8.37 -0.97
N TRP A 6 1.11 -7.17 -0.47
CA TRP A 6 -0.21 -6.78 0.01
C TRP A 6 -0.56 -5.37 -0.45
N VAL A 7 -1.81 -5.19 -0.87
CA VAL A 7 -2.41 -3.85 -0.97
C VAL A 7 -2.90 -3.44 0.40
N VAL A 8 -2.72 -2.16 0.74
CA VAL A 8 -3.32 -1.52 1.90
C VAL A 8 -3.96 -0.20 1.52
N ALA A 9 -5.18 0.01 2.01
CA ALA A 9 -5.90 1.27 1.94
C ALA A 9 -6.30 1.71 3.36
N VAL A 10 -6.38 3.03 3.57
CA VAL A 10 -6.94 3.60 4.79
C VAL A 10 -8.41 3.19 4.89
N GLY A 11 -8.78 2.58 6.02
CA GLY A 11 -10.17 2.31 6.38
C GLY A 11 -10.75 3.41 7.28
N GLU A 12 -11.93 3.17 7.83
CA GLU A 12 -12.56 4.10 8.76
C GLU A 12 -11.72 4.31 10.03
N GLY A 13 -11.61 5.57 10.46
CA GLY A 13 -10.84 5.94 11.66
C GLY A 13 -9.36 5.58 11.54
N ARG A 14 -8.91 4.64 12.39
CA ARG A 14 -7.53 4.12 12.38
C ARG A 14 -7.38 2.84 11.55
N GLY A 15 -8.47 2.32 11.00
CA GLY A 15 -8.51 1.03 10.33
C GLY A 15 -7.81 1.00 8.98
N ALA A 16 -7.75 -0.20 8.42
CA ALA A 16 -7.22 -0.47 7.10
C ALA A 16 -7.99 -1.59 6.41
N ASP A 17 -8.11 -1.50 5.09
CA ASP A 17 -8.55 -2.60 4.25
C ASP A 17 -7.33 -3.15 3.49
N LEU A 18 -7.16 -4.47 3.51
CA LEU A 18 -6.00 -5.15 2.97
C LEU A 18 -6.38 -6.28 2.03
N VAL A 19 -5.59 -6.48 0.98
CA VAL A 19 -5.78 -7.60 0.04
C VAL A 19 -4.42 -8.25 -0.26
N PRO A 20 -4.25 -9.57 -0.08
CA PRO A 20 -3.03 -10.25 -0.49
C PRO A 20 -2.92 -10.26 -2.01
N LEU A 21 -1.71 -10.10 -2.55
CA LEU A 21 -1.45 -10.15 -3.97
C LEU A 21 -0.63 -11.39 -4.36
N GLY A 22 -0.99 -11.97 -5.50
CA GLY A 22 -0.21 -12.98 -6.19
C GLY A 22 1.05 -12.41 -6.83
N SER A 23 1.88 -13.29 -7.39
CA SER A 23 3.07 -12.89 -8.15
C SER A 23 2.75 -12.08 -9.41
N ASP A 24 1.55 -12.28 -9.96
CA ASP A 24 0.93 -11.58 -11.09
C ASP A 24 0.30 -10.23 -10.71
N ALA A 25 0.40 -9.83 -9.44
CA ALA A 25 -0.21 -8.63 -8.88
C ALA A 25 -1.75 -8.63 -8.89
N LEU A 26 -2.39 -9.79 -9.02
CA LEU A 26 -3.84 -9.94 -8.85
C LEU A 26 -4.18 -10.31 -7.39
N PRO A 27 -5.42 -10.04 -6.92
CA PRO A 27 -5.87 -10.50 -5.61
C PRO A 27 -5.72 -12.02 -5.45
N ALA A 28 -4.96 -12.44 -4.44
CA ALA A 28 -4.74 -13.85 -4.10
C ALA A 28 -5.71 -14.36 -3.01
N GLY A 29 -6.66 -13.53 -2.59
CA GLY A 29 -7.60 -13.83 -1.52
C GLY A 29 -8.58 -12.69 -1.26
N PRO A 30 -9.53 -12.88 -0.33
CA PRO A 30 -10.52 -11.86 0.01
C PRO A 30 -9.86 -10.65 0.69
N ALA A 31 -10.56 -9.52 0.63
CA ALA A 31 -10.20 -8.36 1.43
C ALA A 31 -10.38 -8.64 2.93
N VAL A 32 -9.43 -8.16 3.73
CA VAL A 32 -9.42 -8.24 5.19
C VAL A 32 -9.49 -6.83 5.73
N ARG A 33 -10.43 -6.59 6.64
CA ARG A 33 -10.55 -5.33 7.36
C ARG A 33 -9.86 -5.44 8.71
N GLU A 34 -8.97 -4.50 8.99
CA GLU A 34 -8.23 -4.41 10.23
C GLU A 34 -8.62 -3.13 10.97
N PRO A 35 -8.74 -3.17 12.31
CA PRO A 35 -9.14 -2.00 13.10
C PRO A 35 -8.04 -0.95 13.23
N ASP A 36 -6.79 -1.30 12.88
CA ASP A 36 -5.61 -0.45 13.05
C ASP A 36 -4.60 -0.70 11.91
N LEU A 37 -4.32 0.34 11.11
CA LEU A 37 -3.35 0.32 10.02
C LEU A 37 -1.94 -0.06 10.47
N ALA A 38 -1.48 0.47 11.60
CA ALA A 38 -0.12 0.21 12.08
C ALA A 38 0.02 -1.22 12.60
N GLU A 39 -0.98 -1.74 13.32
CA GLU A 39 -1.00 -3.13 13.76
C GLU A 39 -1.17 -4.10 12.59
N ALA A 40 -1.98 -3.74 11.58
CA ALA A 40 -2.14 -4.53 10.37
C ALA A 40 -0.79 -4.73 9.64
N VAL A 41 0.02 -3.68 9.55
CA VAL A 41 1.36 -3.76 8.96
C VAL A 41 2.33 -4.51 9.89
N ARG A 42 2.31 -4.23 11.19
CA ARG A 42 3.23 -4.83 12.18
C ARG A 42 3.06 -6.35 12.30
N SER A 43 1.81 -6.83 12.25
CA SER A 43 1.47 -8.25 12.35
C SER A 43 1.80 -9.06 11.09
N ARG A 44 2.34 -8.42 10.04
CA ARG A 44 2.68 -9.03 8.75
C ARG A 44 4.17 -8.85 8.42
N PRO A 45 5.10 -9.41 9.23
CA PRO A 45 6.54 -9.23 9.04
C PRO A 45 7.07 -9.88 7.75
N ASP A 46 6.37 -10.88 7.21
CA ASP A 46 6.76 -11.60 6.00
C ASP A 46 6.38 -10.87 4.69
N VAL A 47 5.75 -9.69 4.80
CA VAL A 47 5.37 -8.88 3.64
C VAL A 47 6.55 -8.05 3.17
N ASP A 48 7.20 -8.57 2.13
CA ASP A 48 8.37 -7.94 1.53
C ASP A 48 8.06 -6.66 0.76
N ARG A 49 6.81 -6.48 0.32
CA ARG A 49 6.41 -5.27 -0.42
C ARG A 49 4.94 -4.91 -0.23
N TRP A 50 4.74 -3.68 0.22
CA TRP A 50 3.43 -3.05 0.31
C TRP A 50 3.06 -2.33 -0.97
N VAL A 51 1.77 -2.28 -1.28
CA VAL A 51 1.19 -1.47 -2.35
C VAL A 51 0.15 -0.57 -1.72
N TRP A 52 0.24 0.73 -1.95
CA TRP A 52 -0.74 1.69 -1.45
C TRP A 52 -1.09 2.72 -2.51
N ARG A 53 -2.22 3.39 -2.32
CA ARG A 53 -2.66 4.49 -3.19
C ARG A 53 -1.64 5.62 -3.22
N SER A 54 -1.25 6.13 -2.05
CA SER A 54 -0.34 7.26 -1.90
C SER A 54 0.53 7.12 -0.66
N THR A 55 1.84 7.30 -0.80
CA THR A 55 2.78 7.33 0.32
C THR A 55 2.45 8.46 1.28
N ALA A 56 2.02 9.62 0.75
CA ALA A 56 1.69 10.79 1.56
C ALA A 56 0.48 10.53 2.48
N GLU A 57 -0.45 9.67 2.06
CA GLU A 57 -1.61 9.28 2.86
C GLU A 57 -1.25 8.24 3.95
N ILE A 58 -0.43 7.24 3.61
CA ILE A 58 -0.20 6.05 4.46
C ILE A 58 1.03 6.21 5.35
N TYR A 59 2.19 6.55 4.78
CA TYR A 59 3.46 6.38 5.47
C TYR A 59 3.66 7.29 6.69
N PRO A 60 3.20 8.56 6.70
CA PRO A 60 3.26 9.39 7.90
C PRO A 60 2.57 8.76 9.12
N ARG A 61 1.44 8.07 8.92
CA ARG A 61 0.69 7.40 10.00
C ARG A 61 1.46 6.21 10.55
N LEU A 62 2.09 5.42 9.68
CA LEU A 62 2.95 4.31 10.07
C LEU A 62 4.20 4.80 10.82
N LEU A 63 4.85 5.84 10.30
CA LEU A 63 6.03 6.45 10.94
C LEU A 63 5.71 6.97 12.35
N ALA A 64 4.58 7.67 12.51
CA ALA A 64 4.11 8.17 13.81
C ALA A 64 3.83 7.04 14.82
N ALA A 65 3.40 5.88 14.34
CA ALA A 65 3.19 4.67 15.14
C ALA A 65 4.46 3.81 15.33
N GLY A 66 5.63 4.31 14.91
CA GLY A 66 6.91 3.60 15.03
C GLY A 66 7.09 2.45 14.03
N VAL A 67 6.20 2.30 13.06
CA VAL A 67 6.28 1.27 12.02
C VAL A 67 7.15 1.77 10.86
N ARG A 68 8.11 0.95 10.43
CA ARG A 68 8.96 1.22 9.27
C ARG A 68 8.66 0.18 8.20
N VAL A 69 8.45 0.65 6.97
CA VAL A 69 8.16 -0.21 5.81
C VAL A 69 9.38 -0.20 4.90
N PRO A 70 10.02 -1.35 4.65
CA PRO A 70 11.28 -1.39 3.90
C PRO A 70 11.08 -1.17 2.40
N ARG A 71 9.95 -1.61 1.84
CA ARG A 71 9.65 -1.50 0.40
C ARG A 71 8.16 -1.28 0.17
N CYS A 72 7.85 -0.37 -0.75
CA CYS A 72 6.49 -0.10 -1.20
C CYS A 72 6.43 0.13 -2.73
N TYR A 73 5.23 0.02 -3.29
CA TYR A 73 4.82 0.67 -4.52
C TYR A 73 3.76 1.72 -4.20
N ASP A 74 3.93 2.89 -4.79
CA ASP A 74 3.02 4.02 -4.68
C ASP A 74 2.31 4.18 -6.04
N ILE A 75 1.01 3.96 -6.04
CA ILE A 75 0.20 3.99 -7.27
C ILE A 75 0.12 5.42 -7.82
N GLU A 76 -0.10 6.42 -6.97
CA GLU A 76 -0.15 7.83 -7.35
C GLU A 76 1.18 8.28 -7.94
N ALA A 77 2.31 7.87 -7.35
CA ALA A 77 3.62 8.19 -7.93
C ALA A 77 3.82 7.56 -9.31
N ALA A 78 3.39 6.31 -9.51
CA ALA A 78 3.46 5.65 -10.81
C ALA A 78 2.56 6.34 -11.85
N GLU A 79 1.33 6.70 -11.46
CA GLU A 79 0.37 7.42 -12.30
C GLU A 79 0.93 8.77 -12.76
N LEU A 80 1.48 9.58 -11.85
CA LEU A 80 2.08 10.87 -12.18
C LEU A 80 3.24 10.75 -13.18
N LEU A 81 4.06 9.69 -13.05
CA LEU A 81 5.15 9.43 -13.99
C LEU A 81 4.62 9.04 -15.38
N LEU A 82 3.57 8.21 -15.44
CA LEU A 82 2.95 7.80 -16.70
C LEU A 82 2.25 8.97 -17.39
N LEU A 83 1.49 9.78 -16.66
CA LEU A 83 0.88 11.00 -17.19
C LEU A 83 1.93 11.99 -17.68
N GLY A 84 3.02 12.17 -16.93
CA GLY A 84 4.15 12.99 -17.37
C GLY A 84 4.79 12.47 -18.66
N HIS A 85 4.96 11.16 -18.79
CA HIS A 85 5.47 10.53 -20.02
C HIS A 85 4.56 10.76 -21.22
N GLU A 86 3.23 10.77 -21.00
CA GLU A 86 2.23 11.05 -22.04
C GLU A 86 2.05 12.55 -22.34
N GLY A 87 2.74 13.44 -21.63
CA GLY A 87 2.56 14.90 -21.76
C GLY A 87 1.27 15.44 -21.15
N ARG A 88 0.63 14.65 -20.28
CA ARG A 88 -0.68 14.89 -19.66
C ARG A 88 -0.59 15.22 -18.17
N LEU A 89 0.60 15.58 -17.69
CA LEU A 89 0.80 15.92 -16.28
C LEU A 89 -0.12 17.08 -15.87
N GLY A 90 -0.96 16.85 -14.86
CA GLY A 90 -1.90 17.85 -14.35
C GLY A 90 -3.28 17.85 -15.02
N GLU A 91 -3.53 16.96 -15.99
CA GLU A 91 -4.89 16.67 -16.45
C GLU A 91 -5.65 15.88 -15.36
N PRO A 92 -6.95 16.16 -15.15
CA PRO A 92 -7.79 15.41 -14.22
C PRO A 92 -8.16 14.00 -14.72
#